data_AF-U2HJ32-F1
#
_entry.id   AF-U2HJ32-F1
#
_cell.length_a   1.000
_cell.length_b   1.000
_cell.length_c   1.000
_cell.angle_alpha   90.00
_cell.angle_beta   90.00
_cell.angle_gamma   90.00
#
_symmetry.space_group_name_H-M   'P 1'
#
loop_
_entity.id
_entity.type
_entity.pdbx_description
1 polymer ?
#
loop_
_entity_poly.entity_id
_entity_poly.type
_entity_poly.pdbx_seq_one_letter_code
_entity_poly.pdbx_strand_id
1 'polypeptide(L)' 'MKQTLQLSSAQMADLFGVQGGRQWRKYTGGEAPREVSPHILFFAMARLELDAKTLDRILNRMRDVGATIELDSE' A
#
# COMPACT_ATOMS: atom_id res chain seq x y z
N MET A 1 -2.23 0.57 14.15
CA MET A 1 -1.50 0.53 12.86
C MET A 1 -0.30 1.49 12.81
N LYS A 2 -0.46 2.81 13.02
CA LYS A 2 0.68 3.76 13.00
C LYS A 2 1.81 3.48 14.01
N GLN A 3 1.51 2.88 15.16
CA GLN A 3 2.49 2.67 16.22
C GLN A 3 3.56 1.61 15.90
N THR A 4 3.28 0.65 15.00
CA THR A 4 4.19 -0.47 14.75
C THR A 4 5.17 -0.20 13.61
N LEU A 5 4.75 0.54 12.58
CA LEU A 5 5.54 0.72 11.35
C LEU A 5 6.44 1.97 11.37
N GLN A 6 6.18 2.96 12.24
CA GLN A 6 6.96 4.21 12.35
C GLN A 6 7.19 4.97 11.02
N LEU A 7 6.36 4.73 10.00
CA LEU A 7 6.45 5.36 8.69
C LEU A 7 5.74 6.72 8.65
N SER A 8 6.28 7.64 7.86
CA SER A 8 5.61 8.92 7.55
C SER A 8 4.29 8.71 6.81
N SER A 9 3.43 9.73 6.77
CA SER A 9 2.17 9.63 6.01
C SER A 9 2.39 9.42 4.51
N ALA A 10 3.52 9.87 3.95
CA ALA A 10 3.89 9.64 2.56
C ALA A 10 4.31 8.19 2.34
N GLN A 11 5.18 7.65 3.20
CA GLN A 11 5.60 6.25 3.13
C GLN A 11 4.44 5.27 3.39
N MET A 12 3.51 5.62 4.28
CA MET A 12 2.30 4.84 4.46
C MET A 12 1.38 4.92 3.23
N ALA A 13 1.31 6.07 2.56
CA ALA A 13 0.54 6.19 1.33
C ALA A 13 1.13 5.29 0.24
N ASP A 14 2.46 5.32 0.09
CA ASP A 14 3.18 4.44 -0.80
C ASP A 14 2.90 2.97 -0.47
N LEU A 15 3.16 2.53 0.77
CA LEU A 15 2.97 1.14 1.22
C LEU A 15 1.56 0.60 0.88
N PHE A 16 0.54 1.42 1.07
CA PHE A 16 -0.86 1.05 0.83
C PHE A 16 -1.34 1.25 -0.62
N GLY A 17 -0.47 1.75 -1.52
CA GLY A 17 -0.82 1.99 -2.92
C GLY A 17 -1.89 3.08 -3.09
N VAL A 18 -1.90 4.09 -2.21
CA VAL A 18 -2.85 5.21 -2.29
C VAL A 18 -2.13 6.49 -2.74
N GLN A 19 -2.81 7.32 -3.52
CA GLN A 19 -2.23 8.56 -4.06
C GLN A 19 -1.89 9.59 -2.96
N GLY A 20 -0.66 9.50 -2.44
CA GLY A 20 -0.03 10.49 -1.57
C GLY A 20 -0.59 10.57 -0.15
N GLY A 21 0.20 11.22 0.73
CA GLY A 21 -0.09 11.30 2.16
C GLY A 21 -1.43 11.97 2.51
N ARG A 22 -1.97 12.83 1.64
CA ARG A 22 -3.29 13.44 1.86
C ARG A 22 -4.43 12.42 1.77
N GLN A 23 -4.36 11.45 0.85
CA GLN A 23 -5.34 10.36 0.80
C GLN A 23 -5.16 9.43 2.00
N TRP A 24 -3.92 9.14 2.39
CA TRP A 24 -3.65 8.31 3.58
C TRP A 24 -4.24 8.90 4.88
N ARG A 25 -4.20 10.23 5.06
CA ARG A 25 -4.77 10.88 6.25
C ARG A 25 -6.29 10.67 6.40
N LYS A 26 -7.03 10.42 5.31
CA LYS A 26 -8.47 10.09 5.38
C LYS A 26 -8.73 8.78 6.14
N TYR A 27 -7.78 7.86 6.16
CA TYR A 27 -7.86 6.60 6.89
C TYR A 27 -7.34 6.69 8.32
N THR A 28 -6.69 7.80 8.72
CA THR A 28 -5.93 7.84 9.99
C THR A 28 -6.09 9.10 10.84
N GLY A 29 -6.90 10.10 10.44
CA GLY A 29 -6.89 11.39 11.14
C GLY A 29 -8.15 12.26 11.08
N GLY A 30 -9.30 11.77 10.58
CA GLY A 30 -10.57 12.51 10.67
C GLY A 30 -11.39 12.11 11.91
N GLU A 31 -12.41 12.90 12.26
CA GLU A 31 -13.42 12.54 13.30
C GLU A 31 -14.12 11.20 12.99
N ALA A 32 -14.26 10.86 11.70
CA ALA A 32 -14.68 9.55 11.22
C ALA A 32 -13.65 9.04 10.19
N PRO A 33 -12.62 8.29 10.61
CA PRO A 33 -11.65 7.71 9.70
C PRO A 33 -12.34 6.78 8.71
N ARG A 34 -11.96 6.87 7.43
CA ARG A 34 -12.43 5.92 6.43
C ARG A 34 -11.88 4.54 6.76
N GLU A 35 -12.71 3.50 6.62
CA GLU A 35 -12.22 2.13 6.68
C GLU A 35 -11.29 1.81 5.51
N VAL A 36 -10.19 1.13 5.80
CA VAL A 36 -9.30 0.57 4.78
C VAL A 36 -9.98 -0.68 4.24
N SER A 37 -10.22 -0.74 2.93
CA SER A 37 -10.82 -1.92 2.33
C SER A 37 -9.89 -3.14 2.48
N PRO A 38 -10.44 -4.37 2.58
CA PRO A 38 -9.63 -5.58 2.72
C PRO A 38 -8.59 -5.75 1.62
N HIS A 39 -8.89 -5.33 0.38
CA HIS A 39 -7.95 -5.40 -0.74
C HIS A 39 -6.75 -4.47 -0.57
N ILE A 40 -6.98 -3.24 -0.08
CA ILE A 40 -5.90 -2.28 0.19
C ILE A 40 -5.05 -2.77 1.36
N LEU A 41 -5.69 -3.30 2.42
CA LEU A 41 -4.98 -3.88 3.55
C LEU A 41 -4.13 -5.08 3.13
N PHE A 42 -4.69 -6.00 2.34
CA PHE A 42 -3.98 -7.15 1.81
C PHE A 42 -2.75 -6.72 1.01
N PHE A 43 -2.90 -5.73 0.13
CA PHE A 43 -1.79 -5.23 -0.67
C PHE A 43 -0.64 -4.68 0.20
N ALA A 44 -0.97 -3.88 1.21
CA ALA A 44 0.02 -3.35 2.15
C ALA A 44 0.72 -4.47 2.94
N MET A 45 -0.03 -5.45 3.45
CA MET A 45 0.55 -6.54 4.25
C MET A 45 1.38 -7.49 3.39
N ALA A 46 0.97 -7.76 2.15
CA ALA A 46 1.76 -8.55 1.21
C ALA A 46 3.14 -7.92 0.95
N ARG A 47 3.22 -6.60 0.89
CA ARG A 47 4.51 -5.89 0.72
C ARG A 47 5.42 -5.93 1.94
N LEU A 48 4.88 -6.14 3.14
CA LEU A 48 5.68 -6.28 4.36
C LEU A 48 6.12 -7.72 4.62
N GLU A 49 5.29 -8.68 4.21
CA GLU A 49 5.51 -10.11 4.49
C GLU A 49 6.33 -10.81 3.39
N LEU A 50 6.10 -10.46 2.12
CA LEU A 50 6.72 -11.14 0.99
C LEU A 50 8.13 -10.60 0.71
N ASP A 51 9.03 -11.50 0.33
CA ASP A 51 10.31 -11.12 -0.25
C ASP A 51 10.11 -10.44 -1.61
N ALA A 52 11.11 -9.64 -2.02
CA ALA A 52 11.06 -8.86 -3.26
C ALA A 52 10.83 -9.74 -4.51
N LYS A 53 11.44 -10.92 -4.58
CA LYS A 53 11.31 -11.84 -5.72
C LYS A 53 9.90 -12.40 -5.83
N THR A 54 9.28 -12.71 -4.69
CA THR A 54 7.90 -13.22 -4.62
C THR A 54 6.91 -12.12 -4.97
N LEU A 55 7.12 -10.89 -4.47
CA LEU A 55 6.31 -9.74 -4.83
C LEU A 55 6.40 -9.43 -6.34
N ASP A 56 7.60 -9.42 -6.93
CA ASP A 56 7.80 -9.18 -8.36
C ASP A 56 7.09 -10.21 -9.24
N ARG A 57 7.07 -11.48 -8.83
CA ARG A 57 6.32 -12.53 -9.54
C ARG A 57 4.82 -12.23 -9.57
N ILE A 58 4.25 -11.74 -8.47
CA ILE A 58 2.85 -11.35 -8.41
C ILE A 58 2.60 -10.15 -9.31
N LEU A 59 3.44 -9.11 -9.22
CA LEU A 59 3.32 -7.90 -10.05
C LEU A 59 3.40 -8.23 -11.54
N ASN A 60 4.32 -9.10 -11.94
CA ASN A 60 4.41 -9.58 -13.33
C ASN A 60 3.16 -10.33 -13.75
N ARG A 61 2.61 -11.21 -12.90
CA ARG A 61 1.35 -11.89 -13.18
C ARG A 61 0.17 -10.91 -13.32
N MET A 62 0.16 -9.82 -12.55
CA MET A 62 -0.84 -8.76 -12.69
C MET A 62 -0.69 -8.03 -14.03
N ARG A 63 0.54 -7.76 -14.47
CA ARG A 63 0.83 -7.17 -15.78
C ARG A 63 0.43 -8.08 -16.94
N ASP A 64 0.65 -9.39 -16.81
CA ASP A 64 0.25 -10.39 -17.82
C ASP A 64 -1.26 -10.37 -18.10
N VAL A 65 -2.09 -10.00 -17.12
CA VAL A 65 -3.55 -9.86 -17.27
C VAL A 65 -4.00 -8.42 -17.57
N GLY A 66 -3.07 -7.53 -17.90
CA GLY A 66 -3.34 -6.17 -18.37
C GLY A 66 -3.33 -5.08 -17.29
N ALA A 67 -2.87 -5.36 -16.07
CA ALA A 67 -2.75 -4.32 -15.04
C ALA A 67 -1.50 -3.46 -15.26
N THR A 68 -1.66 -2.14 -15.23
CA THR A 68 -0.55 -1.18 -15.15
C THR A 68 -0.28 -0.85 -13.69
N ILE A 69 0.76 -1.45 -13.12
CA ILE A 69 1.18 -1.20 -11.72
C ILE A 69 2.66 -0.85 -11.73
N GLU A 70 2.93 0.38 -11.34
CA GLU A 70 4.27 0.90 -11.06
C GLU A 70 4.33 1.17 -9.56
N LEU A 71 5.22 0.43 -8.90
CA LEU A 71 5.60 0.73 -7.53
C LEU A 71 6.97 1.41 -7.67
N ASP A 72 6.96 2.74 -7.67
CA ASP A 72 8.19 3.50 -7.81
C ASP A 72 9.15 3.11 -6.69
N SER A 73 10.34 2.66 -7.11
CA SER A 73 11.49 2.46 -6.24
C SER A 73 12.24 3.79 -6.20
N GLU A 74 11.91 4.66 -5.25
CA GLU A 74 12.87 5.69 -4.81
C GLU A 74 13.85 5.11 -3.80
#